data_AF-A0A521L917-F1
#
_entry.id   AF-A0A521L917-F1
#
_cell.length_a   1.000
_cell.length_b   1.000
_cell.length_c   1.000
_cell.angle_alpha   90.00
_cell.angle_beta   90.00
_cell.angle_gamma   90.00
#
_symmetry.space_group_name_H-M   'P 1'
#
loop_
_entity.id
_entity.type
_entity.pdbx_description
1 polymer ?
#
loop_
_entity_poly.entity_id
_entity_poly.type
_entity_poly.pdbx_seq_one_letter_code
_entity_poly.pdbx_strand_id
1 'polypeptide(L)'
;MEIRFQPALLQEVIDSFVEKTEREGDPTYYKEFHELADPIYERFTLDDREAEFKKLYQYFFGTWGFSDIIRDAFEEFPSLKERVGIVLIKGVLKEDQEGVDILRKWGS
;
A
#
# COMPACT_ATOMS: atom_id res chain seq x y z
N MET A 1 -0.29 17.71 0.38
CA MET A 1 0.74 16.68 0.34
C MET A 1 0.10 15.47 -0.29
N GLU A 2 0.77 14.82 -1.23
CA GLU A 2 0.31 13.59 -1.88
C GLU A 2 1.20 12.43 -1.42
N ILE A 3 0.61 11.33 -0.96
CA ILE A 3 1.36 10.13 -0.57
C ILE A 3 1.18 9.10 -1.69
N ARG A 4 2.29 8.59 -2.23
CA ARG A 4 2.29 7.54 -3.24
C ARG A 4 3.05 6.34 -2.69
N PHE A 5 2.53 5.17 -2.97
CA PHE A 5 3.12 3.92 -2.51
C PHE A 5 3.63 3.10 -3.69
N GLN A 6 4.74 2.40 -3.50
CA GLN A 6 5.24 1.46 -4.48
C GLN A 6 4.32 0.23 -4.56
N PRO A 7 3.90 -0.22 -5.76
CA PRO A 7 3.02 -1.38 -5.90
C PRO A 7 3.54 -2.66 -5.25
N ALA A 8 4.86 -2.92 -5.32
CA ALA A 8 5.47 -4.08 -4.69
C ALA A 8 5.34 -4.08 -3.16
N LEU A 9 5.42 -2.90 -2.52
CA LEU A 9 5.21 -2.76 -1.08
C LEU A 9 3.76 -3.08 -0.70
N LEU A 10 2.79 -2.60 -1.49
CA LEU A 10 1.37 -2.86 -1.27
C LEU A 10 1.10 -4.37 -1.27
N GLN A 11 1.61 -5.05 -2.29
CA GLN A 11 1.49 -6.49 -2.39
C GLN A 11 2.11 -7.19 -1.17
N GLU A 12 3.35 -6.86 -0.81
CA GLU A 12 4.05 -7.49 0.32
C GLU A 12 3.31 -7.31 1.64
N VAL A 13 2.81 -6.10 1.93
CA VAL A 13 2.06 -5.81 3.17
C VAL A 13 0.76 -6.61 3.22
N ILE A 14 0.01 -6.64 2.12
CA ILE A 14 -1.26 -7.35 2.04
C ILE A 14 -1.06 -8.86 2.15
N ASP A 15 -0.14 -9.43 1.38
CA ASP A 15 0.15 -10.87 1.39
C ASP A 15 0.62 -11.31 2.79
N SER A 16 1.55 -10.55 3.40
CA SER A 16 2.07 -10.84 4.74
C SER A 16 0.99 -10.72 5.83
N PHE A 17 0.11 -9.73 5.71
CA PHE A 17 -0.98 -9.53 6.66
C PHE A 17 -1.99 -10.67 6.59
N VAL A 18 -2.44 -11.03 5.39
CA VAL A 18 -3.36 -12.14 5.15
C VAL A 18 -2.79 -13.45 5.71
N GLU A 19 -1.54 -13.77 5.37
CA GLU A 19 -0.87 -14.99 5.84
C GLU A 19 -0.77 -15.01 7.37
N LYS A 20 -0.41 -13.88 7.98
CA LYS A 20 -0.28 -13.77 9.44
C LYS A 20 -1.63 -13.98 10.12
N THR A 21 -2.69 -13.30 9.68
CA THR A 21 -4.01 -13.42 10.31
C THR A 21 -4.59 -14.82 10.16
N GLU A 22 -4.37 -15.45 8.99
CA GLU A 22 -4.80 -16.84 8.77
C GLU A 22 -4.06 -17.81 9.71
N ARG A 23 -2.74 -17.65 9.87
CA ARG A 23 -1.93 -18.44 10.80
C ARG A 23 -2.34 -18.25 12.26
N GLU A 24 -2.81 -17.05 12.61
CA GLU A 24 -3.36 -16.72 13.93
C GLU A 24 -4.79 -17.24 14.14
N GLY A 25 -5.40 -17.84 13.10
CA GLY A 25 -6.71 -18.48 13.16
C GLY A 25 -7.88 -17.58 12.75
N ASP A 26 -7.61 -16.40 12.20
CA ASP A 26 -8.63 -15.51 11.61
C ASP A 26 -8.57 -15.54 10.08
N PRO A 27 -9.45 -16.31 9.41
CA PRO A 27 -9.46 -16.41 7.95
C PRO A 27 -10.25 -15.27 7.27
N THR A 28 -10.71 -14.25 8.00
CA THR A 28 -11.59 -13.21 7.46
C THR A 28 -10.94 -12.49 6.28
N TYR A 29 -9.71 -12.01 6.46
CA TYR A 29 -8.98 -11.27 5.42
C TYR A 29 -8.57 -12.15 4.24
N TYR A 30 -8.25 -13.42 4.49
CA TYR A 30 -7.99 -14.39 3.44
C TYR A 30 -9.21 -14.56 2.53
N LYS A 31 -10.39 -14.76 3.13
CA LYS A 31 -11.64 -14.92 2.38
C LYS A 31 -11.98 -13.67 1.58
N GLU A 32 -11.92 -12.51 2.22
CA GLU A 32 -12.20 -11.22 1.56
C GLU A 32 -11.27 -10.98 0.37
N PHE A 33 -9.96 -11.27 0.54
CA PHE A 33 -8.99 -11.17 -0.54
C PHE A 33 -9.36 -12.07 -1.72
N HIS A 34 -9.60 -13.35 -1.45
CA HIS A 34 -9.93 -14.32 -2.49
C HIS A 34 -11.26 -14.04 -3.20
N GLU A 35 -12.27 -13.56 -2.50
CA GLU A 35 -13.55 -13.17 -3.11
C GLU A 35 -13.39 -12.10 -4.22
N LEU A 36 -12.41 -11.21 -4.09
CA LEU A 36 -12.12 -10.19 -5.10
C LEU A 36 -11.00 -10.60 -6.07
N ALA A 37 -10.06 -11.46 -5.64
CA ALA A 37 -8.96 -11.95 -6.47
C ALA A 37 -9.40 -13.01 -7.48
N ASP A 38 -10.25 -13.96 -7.07
CA ASP A 38 -10.67 -15.09 -7.92
C ASP A 38 -11.34 -14.61 -9.23
N PRO A 39 -12.26 -13.62 -9.22
CA PRO A 39 -12.83 -13.07 -10.45
C PRO A 39 -11.82 -12.46 -11.41
N ILE A 40 -10.64 -12.02 -10.93
CA ILE A 40 -9.59 -11.47 -11.79
C ILE A 40 -9.05 -12.57 -12.72
N TYR A 41 -8.88 -13.79 -12.21
CA TYR A 41 -8.47 -14.93 -13.02
C TYR A 41 -9.52 -15.32 -14.06
N GLU A 42 -10.80 -15.16 -13.76
CA GLU A 42 -11.88 -15.55 -14.67
C GLU A 42 -12.20 -14.50 -15.74
N ARG A 43 -12.10 -13.22 -15.39
CA ARG A 43 -12.61 -12.11 -16.23
C ARG A 43 -11.57 -11.42 -17.08
N PHE A 44 -10.28 -11.56 -16.74
CA PHE A 44 -9.19 -10.84 -17.40
C PHE A 44 -8.19 -11.78 -18.06
N THR A 45 -7.63 -11.32 -19.18
CA THR A 45 -6.56 -12.00 -19.90
C THR A 45 -5.27 -11.98 -19.09
N LEU A 46 -4.33 -12.88 -19.41
CA LEU A 46 -3.04 -12.93 -18.71
C LEU A 46 -2.31 -11.57 -18.72
N ASP A 47 -2.38 -10.85 -19.83
CA ASP A 47 -1.69 -9.56 -20.01
C ASP A 47 -2.32 -8.44 -19.15
N ASP A 48 -3.64 -8.52 -18.89
CA ASP A 48 -4.37 -7.50 -18.13
C ASP A 48 -4.37 -7.77 -16.61
N ARG A 49 -4.18 -9.02 -16.20
CA ARG A 49 -4.28 -9.43 -14.77
C ARG A 49 -3.34 -8.64 -13.86
N GLU A 50 -2.11 -8.38 -14.29
CA GLU A 50 -1.13 -7.67 -13.47
C GLU A 50 -1.64 -6.26 -13.08
N ALA A 51 -2.27 -5.55 -14.03
CA ALA A 51 -2.82 -4.23 -13.78
C ALA A 51 -4.02 -4.28 -12.82
N GLU A 52 -4.87 -5.30 -12.93
CA GLU A 52 -6.01 -5.48 -12.03
C GLU A 52 -5.58 -5.88 -10.61
N PHE A 53 -4.58 -6.75 -10.46
CA PHE A 53 -4.01 -7.06 -9.15
C PHE A 53 -3.42 -5.83 -8.48
N LYS A 54 -2.71 -4.96 -9.22
CA LYS A 54 -2.21 -3.69 -8.66
C LYS A 54 -3.34 -2.83 -8.09
N LYS A 55 -4.48 -2.73 -8.78
CA LYS A 55 -5.66 -2.01 -8.27
C LYS A 55 -6.26 -2.70 -7.05
N LEU A 56 -6.32 -4.03 -7.04
CA LEU A 56 -6.85 -4.80 -5.92
C LEU A 56 -6.01 -4.59 -4.65
N TYR A 57 -4.69 -4.68 -4.76
CA TYR A 57 -3.78 -4.43 -3.65
C TYR A 57 -3.90 -2.98 -3.14
N GLN A 58 -4.01 -2.00 -4.04
CA GLN A 58 -4.25 -0.61 -3.65
C GLN A 58 -5.59 -0.42 -2.93
N TYR A 59 -6.65 -1.12 -3.38
CA TYR A 59 -7.96 -1.10 -2.72
C TYR A 59 -7.87 -1.66 -1.30
N PHE A 60 -7.31 -2.85 -1.10
CA PHE A 60 -7.18 -3.42 0.24
C PHE A 60 -6.27 -2.61 1.16
N PHE A 61 -5.17 -2.08 0.63
CA PHE A 61 -4.26 -1.25 1.42
C PHE A 61 -4.96 0.00 1.99
N GLY A 62 -5.87 0.59 1.22
CA GLY A 62 -6.71 1.69 1.69
C GLY A 62 -7.82 1.23 2.65
N THR A 63 -8.60 0.23 2.25
CA THR A 63 -9.80 -0.22 2.97
C THR A 63 -9.47 -0.85 4.33
N TRP A 64 -8.34 -1.56 4.44
CA TRP A 64 -7.86 -2.13 5.71
C TRP A 64 -7.07 -1.12 6.56
N GLY A 65 -6.97 0.14 6.12
CA GLY A 65 -6.45 1.25 6.92
C GLY A 65 -4.93 1.39 6.95
N PHE A 66 -4.17 0.66 6.12
CA PHE A 66 -2.71 0.79 6.10
C PHE A 66 -2.24 2.16 5.61
N SER A 67 -2.98 2.78 4.68
CA SER A 67 -2.71 4.16 4.25
C SER A 67 -2.86 5.18 5.38
N ASP A 68 -3.72 4.88 6.35
CA ASP A 68 -4.14 5.82 7.38
C ASP A 68 -3.05 5.99 8.42
N ILE A 69 -2.34 4.90 8.75
CA ILE A 69 -1.16 4.92 9.63
C ILE A 69 -0.15 5.98 9.17
N ILE A 70 0.16 6.01 7.87
CA ILE A 70 1.15 6.96 7.33
C ILE A 70 0.59 8.37 7.31
N ARG A 71 -0.68 8.53 6.92
CA ARG A 71 -1.33 9.85 6.89
C ARG A 71 -1.37 10.48 8.28
N ASP A 72 -1.79 9.71 9.28
CA ASP A 72 -1.97 10.16 10.66
C ASP A 72 -0.62 10.56 11.27
N ALA A 73 0.47 9.84 10.95
CA ALA A 73 1.82 10.23 11.35
C ALA A 73 2.24 11.62 10.86
N PHE A 74 1.74 12.09 9.71
CA PHE A 74 2.00 13.45 9.23
C PHE A 74 1.09 14.52 9.85
N GLU A 75 -0.06 14.14 10.42
CA GLU A 75 -0.91 15.10 11.17
C GLU A 75 -0.21 15.58 12.45
N GLU A 76 0.67 14.76 13.03
CA GLU A 76 1.51 15.14 14.17
C GLU A 76 2.54 16.23 13.83
N PHE A 77 2.83 16.44 12.54
CA PHE A 77 3.81 17.42 12.06
C PHE A 77 3.23 18.36 10.97
N PRO A 78 2.30 19.28 11.33
CA PRO A 78 1.64 20.16 10.36
C PRO A 78 2.63 20.99 9.52
N SER A 79 3.69 21.48 10.14
CA SER A 79 4.73 22.28 9.47
C SER A 79 5.51 21.50 8.41
N LEU A 80 5.66 20.18 8.58
CA LEU A 80 6.25 19.29 7.58
C LEU A 80 5.25 19.03 6.45
N LYS A 81 4.01 18.67 6.80
CA LYS A 81 2.92 18.41 5.86
C LYS A 81 2.65 19.58 4.91
N GLU A 82 2.78 20.81 5.38
CA GLU A 82 2.63 22.02 4.57
C GLU A 82 3.72 22.17 3.50
N ARG A 83 4.97 21.81 3.85
CA ARG A 83 6.17 22.00 3.02
C ARG A 83 6.42 20.84 2.04
N VAL A 84 5.90 19.66 2.34
CA VAL A 84 6.10 18.46 1.51
C VAL A 84 5.03 18.37 0.42
N GLY A 85 5.51 18.24 -0.82
CA GLY A 85 4.64 18.11 -1.99
C GLY A 85 4.17 16.68 -2.15
N ILE A 86 5.14 15.78 -2.34
CA ILE A 86 4.94 14.35 -2.58
C ILE A 86 5.79 13.56 -1.59
N VAL A 87 5.20 12.53 -1.00
CA VAL A 87 5.88 11.51 -0.21
C VAL A 87 5.83 10.21 -1.00
N LEU A 88 6.99 9.60 -1.25
CA LEU A 88 7.08 8.29 -1.89
C LEU A 88 7.42 7.25 -0.83
N ILE A 89 6.52 6.31 -0.60
CA ILE A 89 6.69 5.22 0.34
C ILE A 89 7.07 3.96 -0.45
N LYS A 90 8.23 3.40 -0.14
CA LYS A 90 8.84 2.27 -0.86
C LYS A 90 9.23 1.19 0.15
N GLY A 91 9.07 -0.07 -0.25
CA GLY A 91 9.65 -1.20 0.50
C GLY A 91 11.14 -1.27 0.25
N VAL A 92 11.90 -1.65 1.27
CA VAL A 92 13.35 -1.85 1.18
C VAL A 92 13.70 -3.24 1.68
N LEU A 93 14.63 -3.90 1.01
CA LEU A 93 15.00 -5.29 1.31
C LEU A 93 16.08 -5.39 2.40
N LYS A 94 16.75 -4.28 2.71
CA LYS A 94 17.86 -4.20 3.66
C LYS A 94 17.81 -2.88 4.42
N GLU A 95 18.25 -2.90 5.68
CA GLU A 95 18.32 -1.72 6.54
C GLU A 95 19.19 -0.60 5.93
N ASP A 96 20.26 -0.94 5.21
CA ASP A 96 21.16 0.04 4.57
C ASP A 96 20.53 0.75 3.35
N GLN A 97 19.33 0.30 2.94
CA GLN A 97 18.52 0.93 1.89
C GLN A 97 17.40 1.79 2.47
N GLU A 98 17.20 1.81 3.79
CA GLU A 98 16.26 2.72 4.45
C GLU A 98 16.70 4.18 4.24
N GLY A 99 15.77 5.00 3.78
CA GLY A 99 16.05 6.39 3.43
C GLY A 99 14.79 7.17 3.17
N VAL A 100 14.93 8.48 3.06
CA VAL A 100 13.80 9.41 2.90
C VAL A 100 14.02 10.28 1.66
N ASP A 101 13.22 10.03 0.62
CA ASP A 101 13.13 10.88 -0.58
C ASP A 101 12.01 11.93 -0.38
N ILE A 102 12.37 13.17 0.00
CA ILE A 102 11.41 14.29 0.11
C ILE A 102 11.49 15.22 -1.08
N LEU A 103 10.40 15.30 -1.85
CA LEU A 103 10.23 16.31 -2.89
C LEU A 103 9.50 17.53 -2.33
N ARG A 104 10.21 18.66 -2.24
CA ARG A 104 9.67 19.93 -1.76
C ARG A 104 8.66 20.50 -2.76
N LYS A 105 7.63 21.19 -2.24
CA LYS A 105 6.80 22.06 -3.09
C LYS A 105 7.66 23.22 -3.58
N TRP A 106 7.67 23.45 -4.89
CA TRP A 106 8.27 24.66 -5.46
C TRP A 106 7.27 25.81 -5.35
N GLY A 107 7.68 26.91 -4.74
CA GLY A 107 6.99 28.20 -4.76
C GLY A 107 5.96 28.43 -3.64
N SER A 108 6.31 29.36 -2.76
CA SER A 108 5.43 30.42 -2.22
C SER A 108 6.32 31.51 -1.64
#